data_AF-A0A7X9FDE0-F1
#
_entry.id   AF-A0A7X9FDE0-F1
#
_cell.length_a   1.000
_cell.length_b   1.000
_cell.length_c   1.000
_cell.angle_alpha   90.00
_cell.angle_beta   90.00
_cell.angle_gamma   90.00
#
_symmetry.space_group_name_H-M   'P 1'
#
loop_
_entity.id
_entity.type
_entity.pdbx_description
1 polymer ?
#
loop_
_entity_poly.entity_id
_entity_poly.type
_entity_poly.pdbx_seq_one_letter_code
_entity_poly.pdbx_strand_id
1 'polypeptide(L)' 'MNPLEIGQALVERARKLGADEAEAFVQKAATVQIEIRDGQAETVTYRDRNGYGLRV' A
#
# COMPACT_ATOMS: atom_id res chain seq x y z
N MET A 1 5.72 8.08 -6.14
CA MET A 1 4.55 7.75 -6.98
C MET A 1 3.30 7.92 -6.15
N ASN A 2 2.33 8.67 -6.67
CA ASN A 2 1.02 8.85 -6.07
C ASN A 2 0.25 7.51 -6.15
N PRO A 3 -0.45 7.06 -5.08
CA PRO A 3 -1.28 5.86 -5.13
C PRO A 3 -2.24 5.80 -6.32
N LEU A 4 -2.75 6.96 -6.76
CA LEU A 4 -3.60 7.07 -7.94
C LEU A 4 -2.87 6.69 -9.24
N GLU A 5 -1.64 7.17 -9.43
CA GLU A 5 -0.81 6.86 -10.61
C GLU A 5 -0.54 5.35 -10.69
N ILE A 6 -0.28 4.72 -9.54
CA ILE A 6 -0.06 3.28 -9.46
C ILE A 6 -1.33 2.51 -9.83
N GLY A 7 -2.48 2.90 -9.27
CA GLY A 7 -3.77 2.28 -9.57
C GLY A 7 -4.12 2.40 -11.06
N GLN A 8 -3.91 3.58 -11.65
CA GLN A 8 -4.10 3.81 -13.08
C GLN A 8 -3.20 2.91 -13.92
N ALA A 9 -1.91 2.83 -13.60
CA ALA A 9 -0.96 1.98 -14.33
C ALA A 9 -1.34 0.50 -14.28
N LEU A 10 -1.85 0.00 -13.15
CA LEU A 10 -2.31 -1.38 -12.99
C LEU A 10 -3.53 -1.69 -13.86
N VAL A 11 -4.55 -0.82 -13.83
CA VAL A 11 -5.76 -0.97 -14.66
C VAL A 11 -5.44 -0.87 -16.15
N GLU A 12 -4.62 0.11 -16.54
CA GLU A 12 -4.17 0.25 -17.92
C GLU A 12 -3.41 -0.98 -18.41
N ARG A 13 -2.57 -1.56 -17.55
CA ARG A 13 -1.83 -2.78 -17.88
C ARG A 13 -2.78 -3.96 -18.07
N ALA A 14 -3.76 -4.15 -17.19
CA ALA A 14 -4.78 -5.20 -17.32
C ALA A 14 -5.58 -5.07 -18.62
N ARG A 15 -6.01 -3.84 -18.95
CA ARG A 15 -6.73 -3.56 -20.20
C ARG A 15 -5.89 -3.87 -21.44
N LYS A 16 -4.59 -3.50 -21.43
CA LYS A 16 -3.65 -3.83 -22.52
C LYS A 16 -3.43 -5.32 -22.71
N LEU A 17 -3.69 -6.12 -21.67
CA LEU A 17 -3.59 -7.57 -21.69
C LEU A 17 -4.93 -8.25 -22.03
N GLY A 18 -5.99 -7.48 -22.30
CA GLY A 18 -7.28 -7.98 -22.77
C GLY A 18 -8.32 -8.23 -21.68
N ALA A 19 -8.14 -7.69 -20.47
CA ALA A 19 -9.18 -7.74 -19.45
C ALA A 19 -10.39 -6.87 -19.86
N ASP A 20 -11.60 -7.45 -19.80
CA ASP A 20 -12.86 -6.74 -20.06
C ASP A 20 -13.16 -5.74 -18.93
N GLU A 21 -12.87 -6.15 -17.69
CA GLU A 21 -12.98 -5.34 -16.49
C GLU A 21 -11.69 -5.45 -15.67
N ALA A 22 -11.33 -4.38 -14.95
CA ALA A 22 -10.20 -4.44 -14.02
C ALA A 22 -10.42 -3.47 -12.86
N GLU A 23 -10.10 -3.93 -11.65
CA GLU A 23 -10.18 -3.15 -10.42
C GLU A 23 -8.85 -3.24 -9.68
N ALA A 24 -8.26 -2.08 -9.37
CA ALA A 24 -7.00 -1.99 -8.64
C ALA A 24 -7.23 -1.47 -7.22
N PHE A 25 -6.60 -2.14 -6.26
CA PHE A 25 -6.50 -1.71 -4.87
C PHE A 25 -5.07 -1.29 -4.56
N VAL A 26 -4.90 -0.10 -3.97
CA VAL A 26 -3.60 0.42 -3.56
C VAL A 26 -3.68 0.86 -2.10
N GLN A 27 -2.84 0.26 -1.26
CA GLN A 27 -2.70 0.62 0.15
C GLN A 27 -1.29 1.15 0.40
N LYS A 28 -1.22 2.33 1.03
CA LYS A 28 0.01 2.92 1.54
C LYS A 28 -0.22 3.29 3.00
N ALA A 29 0.53 2.69 3.91
CA ALA A 29 0.40 2.93 5.34
C ALA A 29 1.79 3.11 5.95
N ALA A 30 2.00 4.26 6.59
CA ALA A 30 3.17 4.51 7.42
C ALA A 30 2.72 4.60 8.88
N THR A 31 3.43 3.93 9.78
CA THR A 31 3.10 3.91 11.21
C THR A 31 4.37 3.97 12.04
N VAL A 32 4.34 4.83 13.06
CA VAL A 32 5.34 4.83 14.13
C VAL A 32 4.68 4.18 15.34
N GLN A 33 5.28 3.11 15.85
CA GLN A 33 4.87 2.41 17.05
C GLN A 33 5.93 2.65 18.13
N ILE A 34 5.53 3.18 19.29
CA ILE A 34 6.41 3.40 20.43
C ILE A 34 5.89 2.54 21.58
N GLU A 35 6.76 1.71 22.13
CA GLU A 35 6.45 0.87 23.30
C GLU A 35 7.14 1.47 24.52
N ILE A 36 6.36 1.70 25.59
CA ILE A 36 6.83 2.31 26.84
C ILE A 36 6.66 1.31 27.97
N ARG A 37 7.72 1.11 28.75
CA ARG A 37 7.74 0.27 29.95
C ARG A 37 8.45 1.01 31.08
N ASP A 38 7.86 0.98 32.27
CA ASP A 38 8.39 1.67 33.47
C ASP A 38 8.71 3.15 33.26
N GLY A 39 7.90 3.83 32.44
CA GLY A 39 8.07 5.25 32.12
C GLY A 39 9.20 5.56 31.12
N GLN A 40 9.86 4.54 30.57
CA GLN A 40 10.90 4.69 29.55
C GLN A 40 10.49 4.05 28.23
N ALA A 41 10.88 4.65 27.11
CA ALA A 41 10.67 4.06 25.80
C ALA A 41 11.58 2.84 25.65
N GLU A 42 10.98 1.66 25.48
CA GLU A 42 11.68 0.40 25.27
C GLU A 42 11.98 0.20 23.79
N THR A 43 11.02 0.47 22.91
CA THR A 43 11.19 0.38 21.46
C THR A 43 10.52 1.53 20.71
N VAL A 44 11.14 1.92 19.60
CA VAL A 44 10.56 2.82 18.59
C VAL A 44 10.67 2.12 17.25
N THR A 45 9.53 1.71 16.71
CA THR A 45 9.45 0.97 15.44
C THR A 45 8.77 1.83 14.39
N TYR A 46 9.47 2.07 13.28
CA TYR A 46 8.87 2.61 12.06
C TYR A 46 8.48 1.46 11.13
N ARG A 47 7.23 1.46 10.67
CA ARG A 47 6.73 0.52 9.67
C ARG A 47 6.20 1.30 8.47
N ASP A 48 6.73 0.99 7.30
CA ASP A 48 6.17 1.40 6.01
C ASP A 48 5.61 0.15 5.32
N ARG A 49 4.32 0.19 4.97
CA ARG A 49 3.61 -0.92 4.35
C ARG A 49 2.96 -0.43 3.06
N ASN A 50 3.39 -1.02 1.95
CA ASN A 50 2.81 -0.82 0.64
C ASN A 50 2.16 -2.13 0.19
N GLY A 51 0.91 -2.07 -0.27
CA GLY A 51 0.15 -3.22 -0.74
C GLY A 51 -0.57 -2.90 -2.05
N TYR A 52 -0.56 -3.85 -2.98
CA TYR A 52 -1.21 -3.72 -4.29
C TYR A 52 -2.04 -4.96 -4.57
N GLY A 53 -3.27 -4.76 -5.04
CA GLY A 53 -4.18 -5.81 -5.50
C GLY A 53 -4.75 -5.46 -6.87
N LEU A 54 -4.98 -6.47 -7.69
CA LEU A 54 -5.59 -6.33 -9.01
C LEU A 54 -6.57 -7.48 -9.21
N ARG A 55 -7.83 -7.15 -9.49
CA ARG A 55 -8.87 -8.08 -9.94
C ARG A 55 -9.13 -7.82 -11.42
N VAL A 56 -9.15 -8.88 -12.22
CA VAL A 56 -9.40 -8.88 -13.67
C VAL A 56 -10.51 -9.85 -14.01
#